data_AF-A0A7W3IQR0-F1
#
_entry.id   AF-A0A7W3IQR0-F1
#
_cell.length_a   1.000
_cell.length_b   1.000
_cell.length_c   1.000
_cell.angle_alpha   90.00
_cell.angle_beta   90.00
_cell.angle_gamma   90.00
#
_symmetry.space_group_name_H-M   'P 1'
#
loop_
_entity.id
_entity.type
_entity.pdbx_description
1 polymer ?
#
loop_
_entity_poly.entity_id
_entity_poly.type
_entity_poly.pdbx_seq_one_letter_code
_entity_poly.pdbx_strand_id
1 'polypeptide(L)' 'MSRLFQAIRTRQVDARQRRELNRAIATAATPAMRDELVLAAQRSAFDR' A
#
# COMPACT_ATOMS: atom_id res chain seq x y z
N MET A 1 7.64 -25.40 -0.29
CA MET A 1 7.60 -24.19 0.57
C MET A 1 6.32 -24.21 1.38
N SER A 2 6.40 -24.06 2.71
CA SER A 2 5.22 -24.12 3.57
C SER A 2 4.30 -22.91 3.36
N ARG A 3 2.98 -23.14 3.38
CA ARG A 3 1.93 -22.11 3.25
C ARG A 3 2.08 -20.98 4.27
N LEU A 4 2.64 -21.28 5.45
CA LEU A 4 2.95 -20.29 6.49
C LEU A 4 4.00 -19.26 6.05
N PHE A 5 5.06 -19.69 5.36
CA PHE A 5 6.09 -18.78 4.87
C PHE A 5 5.57 -17.85 3.79
N GLN A 6 4.65 -18.31 2.94
CA GLN A 6 3.96 -17.46 1.95
C GLN A 6 3.09 -16.42 2.64
N ALA A 7 2.27 -16.82 3.62
CA ALA A 7 1.41 -15.89 4.37
C ALA A 7 2.20 -14.83 5.16
N ILE A 8 3.37 -15.19 5.70
CA ILE A 8 4.24 -14.22 6.39
C ILE A 8 4.85 -13.24 5.38
N ARG A 9 5.34 -13.72 4.23
CA ARG A 9 5.88 -12.86 3.18
C ARG A 9 4.84 -11.89 2.63
N THR A 10 3.63 -12.36 2.34
CA THR A 10 2.55 -11.49 1.84
C THR A 10 2.21 -10.38 2.85
N ARG A 11 2.11 -10.72 4.15
CA ARG A 11 1.90 -9.71 5.21
C ARG A 11 3.03 -8.69 5.30
N GLN A 12 4.29 -9.11 5.15
CA GLN A 12 5.42 -8.18 5.17
C GLN A 12 5.45 -7.26 3.95
N VAL A 13 5.13 -7.78 2.76
CA VAL A 13 5.03 -6.99 1.53
C VAL A 13 3.90 -5.96 1.68
N ASP A 14 2.74 -6.38 2.17
CA ASP A 14 1.61 -5.48 2.44
C ASP A 14 1.95 -4.36 3.41
N ALA A 15 2.65 -4.70 4.51
CA ALA A 15 3.05 -3.72 5.50
C ALA A 15 4.05 -2.70 4.94
N ARG A 16 4.97 -3.13 4.07
CA ARG A 16 5.90 -2.22 3.37
C ARG A 16 5.16 -1.32 2.40
N GLN A 17 4.29 -1.90 1.57
CA GLN A 17 3.51 -1.17 0.59
C GLN A 17 2.62 -0.09 1.25
N ARG A 18 1.98 -0.41 2.38
CA ARG A 18 1.22 0.58 3.18
C ARG A 18 2.09 1.71 3.71
N ARG A 19 3.31 1.42 4.19
CA ARG A 19 4.24 2.44 4.69
C ARG A 19 4.73 3.37 3.58
N GLU A 20 5.09 2.80 2.44
CA GLU A 20 5.53 3.57 1.27
C GLU A 20 4.40 4.45 0.74
N LEU A 21 3.19 3.92 0.65
CA LEU A 21 2.02 4.67 0.21
C LEU A 21 1.69 5.81 1.18
N ASN A 22 1.70 5.57 2.49
CA ASN A 22 1.50 6.62 3.49
C ASN A 22 2.59 7.70 3.40
N ARG A 23 3.83 7.31 3.13
CA ARG A 23 4.92 8.26 2.90
C ARG A 23 4.66 9.10 1.65
N ALA A 24 4.26 8.47 0.54
CA ALA A 24 3.92 9.16 -0.69
C ALA A 24 2.77 10.16 -0.51
N ILE A 25 1.73 9.79 0.24
CA ILE A 25 0.61 10.69 0.61
C ILE A 25 1.12 11.87 1.43
N ALA A 26 2.00 11.62 2.41
CA ALA A 26 2.54 12.67 3.28
C ALA A 26 3.50 13.62 2.55
N THR A 27 4.23 13.12 1.55
CA THR A 27 5.18 13.90 0.73
C THR A 27 4.58 14.33 -0.61
N ALA A 28 3.27 14.23 -0.80
CA ALA A 28 2.62 14.59 -2.06
C ALA A 28 2.86 16.08 -2.34
N ALA A 29 3.37 16.38 -3.54
CA ALA A 29 3.72 17.74 -3.94
C ALA A 29 2.49 18.62 -4.16
N THR A 30 1.34 18.02 -4.48
CA THR A 30 0.07 18.72 -4.72
C THR A 30 -1.10 17.99 -4.05
N PRO A 31 -2.19 18.71 -3.71
CA PRO A 31 -3.42 18.08 -3.22
C PRO A 31 -4.00 17.06 -4.21
N ALA A 32 -3.99 17.36 -5.51
CA ALA A 32 -4.46 16.44 -6.54
C ALA A 32 -3.68 15.11 -6.55
N MET A 33 -2.34 15.17 -6.43
CA MET A 33 -1.51 13.97 -6.32
C MET A 33 -1.82 13.18 -5.05
N ARG A 34 -2.11 13.86 -3.93
CA ARG A 34 -2.53 13.20 -2.69
C ARG A 34 -3.83 12.44 -2.88
N ASP A 35 -4.81 13.03 -3.56
CA ASP A 35 -6.12 12.41 -3.81
C ASP A 35 -6.00 11.18 -4.71
N GLU A 36 -5.18 11.26 -5.76
CA GLU A 36 -4.87 10.10 -6.62
C GLU A 36 -4.21 8.95 -5.84
N LEU A 37 -3.27 9.25 -4.95
CA LEU A 37 -2.62 8.26 -4.09
C LEU A 37 -3.60 7.62 -3.09
N VAL A 38 -4.54 8.40 -2.56
CA VAL A 38 -5.61 7.90 -1.68
C VAL A 38 -6.56 6.99 -2.45
N LEU A 39 -6.96 7.37 -3.67
CA LEU A 39 -7.79 6.55 -4.54
C LEU A 39 -7.09 5.23 -4.93
N ALA A 40 -5.80 5.30 -5.26
CA ALA A 40 -4.99 4.12 -5.54
C ALA A 40 -4.91 3.18 -4.32
N ALA A 41 -4.81 3.74 -3.10
CA ALA A 41 -4.82 2.97 -1.87
C ALA A 41 -6.15 2.24 -1.65
N GLN A 42 -7.28 2.93 -1.89
CA GLN A 42 -8.62 2.37 -1.77
C GLN A 42 -8.87 1.26 -2.81
N ARG A 43 -8.44 1.48 -4.06
CA ARG A 43 -8.47 0.48 -5.14
C ARG A 43 -7.69 -0.78 -4.77
N SER A 44 -6.47 -0.59 -4.25
CA SER A 44 -5.60 -1.70 -3.80
C SER A 44 -6.16 -2.49 -2.62
N ALA A 45 -7.02 -1.88 -1.81
CA ALA A 45 -7.71 -2.53 -0.70
C ALA A 45 -8.96 -3.31 -1.16
N PHE A 46 -9.56 -2.91 -2.29
CA PHE A 46 -10.74 -3.55 -2.86
C PHE A 46 -10.39 -4.73 -3.78
N ASP A 47 -9.27 -4.65 -4.53
CA ASP A 47 -8.81 -5.70 -5.45
C ASP A 47 -8.16 -6.92 -4.75
N ARG A 48 -8.32 -7.06 -3.43
CA ARG A 48 -7.66 -8.10 -2.62
C ARG A 48 -8.66 -9.03 -1.95
#